data_AF-A0A6V7X3M7-F1
#
_entry.id   AF-A0A6V7X3M7-F1
#
_cell.length_a   1.000
_cell.length_b   1.000
_cell.length_c   1.000
_cell.angle_alpha   90.00
_cell.angle_beta   90.00
_cell.angle_gamma   90.00
#
_symmetry.space_group_name_H-M   'P 1'
#
loop_
_entity.id
_entity.type
_entity.pdbx_description
1 polymer ?
#
loop_
_entity_poly.entity_id
_entity_poly.type
_entity_poly.pdbx_seq_one_letter_code
_entity_poly.pdbx_strand_id
1 'polypeptide(L)'
;MLKKFSNPTLWRSKNPHSLEYLRYLQGVLVKNEKITEGNRALVIEAMRAITEILIWGDQNDAAVFDFFLERQMFSHFLQIMQQADTSFVNIQLLQTLNILFENTKNETSLYFLLSNNHVNSIISHNFDFSNEEIIAYYISFLKTLSFKLNTKTVHFFSENADQFPLFTEAVRFHKHSEPMVRIAVRTLTLNIFKVKEQMLHKFVITHSRDYFNNVCQEIAHQIIEVF
;
A
#
# COMPACT_ATOMS: atom_id res chain seq x y z
N MET A 1 14.92 -26.56 38.59
CA MET A 1 13.60 -26.89 38.01
C MET A 1 13.17 -25.73 37.10
N LEU A 2 13.45 -25.84 35.81
CA LEU A 2 13.11 -24.82 34.81
C LEU A 2 11.61 -24.92 34.49
N LYS A 3 10.83 -23.89 34.84
CA LYS A 3 9.43 -23.76 34.44
C LYS A 3 9.39 -23.63 32.91
N LYS A 4 8.90 -24.67 32.24
CA LYS A 4 8.46 -24.60 30.85
C LYS A 4 7.36 -23.53 30.76
N PHE A 5 7.64 -22.42 30.11
CA PHE A 5 6.60 -21.50 29.65
C PHE A 5 5.73 -22.27 28.65
N SER A 6 4.52 -22.63 29.08
CA SER A 6 3.49 -23.16 28.19
C SER A 6 3.19 -22.10 27.13
N ASN A 7 3.39 -22.44 25.86
CA ASN A 7 2.88 -21.66 24.74
C ASN A 7 1.40 -21.36 24.99
N PRO A 8 0.95 -20.09 25.04
CA PRO A 8 -0.47 -19.82 25.11
C PRO A 8 -1.11 -20.38 23.84
N THR A 9 -2.07 -21.28 24.01
CA THR A 9 -2.94 -21.71 22.93
C THR A 9 -3.57 -20.46 22.31
N LEU A 10 -3.39 -20.29 21.00
CA LEU A 10 -3.96 -19.18 20.26
C LEU A 10 -5.48 -19.39 20.21
N TRP A 11 -6.20 -18.77 21.14
CA TRP A 11 -7.65 -18.82 21.18
C TRP A 11 -8.25 -17.84 20.18
N ARG A 12 -9.01 -18.37 19.22
CA ARG A 12 -9.74 -17.58 18.23
C ARG A 12 -11.05 -17.08 18.83
N SER A 13 -11.19 -15.77 19.02
CA SER A 13 -12.46 -15.15 19.41
C SER A 13 -13.54 -15.34 18.33
N LYS A 14 -14.81 -15.47 18.75
CA LYS A 14 -15.96 -15.56 17.84
C LYS A 14 -16.38 -14.19 17.29
N ASN A 15 -16.05 -13.11 18.00
CA ASN A 15 -16.33 -11.75 17.54
C ASN A 15 -15.19 -11.31 16.62
N PRO A 16 -15.45 -11.08 15.31
CA PRO A 16 -14.42 -10.67 14.38
C PRO A 16 -13.89 -9.27 14.66
N HIS A 17 -14.58 -8.40 15.41
CA HIS A 17 -14.15 -7.03 15.69
C HIS A 17 -13.60 -6.84 17.10
N SER A 18 -13.05 -7.90 17.73
CA SER A 18 -12.52 -7.83 19.09
C SER A 18 -10.99 -7.75 19.13
N LEU A 19 -10.44 -7.09 20.14
CA LEU A 19 -8.99 -7.01 20.37
C LEU A 19 -8.37 -8.40 20.61
N GLU A 20 -9.11 -9.35 21.18
CA GLU A 20 -8.68 -10.73 21.33
C GLU A 20 -8.52 -11.42 19.98
N TYR A 21 -9.42 -11.15 19.02
CA TYR A 21 -9.28 -11.67 17.67
C TYR A 21 -8.08 -11.05 16.95
N LEU A 22 -7.89 -9.74 17.06
CA LEU A 22 -6.71 -9.08 16.49
C LEU A 22 -5.41 -9.62 17.08
N ARG A 23 -5.37 -9.89 18.39
CA ARG A 23 -4.23 -10.54 19.06
C ARG A 23 -4.00 -11.96 18.56
N TYR A 24 -5.08 -12.72 18.33
CA TYR A 24 -4.97 -14.04 17.69
C TYR A 24 -4.34 -13.92 16.29
N LEU A 25 -4.80 -12.99 15.47
CA LEU A 25 -4.28 -12.77 14.10
C LEU A 25 -2.81 -12.33 14.11
N GLN A 26 -2.42 -11.45 15.05
CA GLN A 26 -1.02 -11.11 15.27
C GLN A 26 -0.17 -12.34 15.58
N GLY A 27 -0.66 -13.23 16.45
CA GLY A 27 0.02 -14.50 16.74
C GLY A 27 0.07 -15.46 15.56
N VAL A 28 -0.92 -15.42 14.64
CA VAL A 28 -0.86 -16.17 13.38
C VAL A 28 0.26 -15.66 12.50
N LEU A 29 0.41 -14.34 12.34
CA LEU A 29 1.50 -13.76 11.53
C LEU A 29 2.87 -14.11 12.11
N VAL A 30 3.07 -13.94 13.42
CA VAL A 30 4.35 -14.24 14.10
C VAL A 30 4.73 -15.72 13.98
N LYS A 31 3.76 -16.64 14.05
CA LYS A 31 4.05 -18.08 13.89
C LYS A 31 4.32 -18.50 12.45
N ASN A 32 3.96 -17.66 11.48
CA ASN A 32 4.07 -17.94 10.05
C ASN A 32 4.89 -16.86 9.34
N GLU A 33 5.97 -16.38 9.99
CA GLU A 33 6.85 -15.35 9.43
C GLU A 33 7.39 -15.74 8.06
N LYS A 34 7.79 -17.00 7.87
CA LYS A 34 8.23 -17.53 6.58
C LYS A 34 7.05 -18.11 5.79
N ILE A 35 6.83 -17.58 4.59
CA ILE A 35 5.79 -18.06 3.68
C ILE A 35 6.23 -19.38 3.04
N THR A 36 5.28 -20.32 3.02
CA THR A 36 5.39 -21.63 2.39
C THR A 36 4.07 -21.93 1.67
N GLU A 37 4.07 -22.93 0.80
CA GLU A 37 2.85 -23.37 0.14
C GLU A 37 1.75 -23.82 1.14
N GLY A 38 2.15 -24.41 2.27
CA GLY A 38 1.24 -24.91 3.29
C GLY A 38 0.60 -23.84 4.18
N ASN A 39 1.20 -22.66 4.31
CA ASN A 39 0.69 -21.59 5.19
C ASN A 39 0.26 -20.31 4.46
N ARG A 40 0.58 -20.13 3.17
CA ARG A 40 0.24 -18.91 2.41
C ARG A 40 -1.23 -18.50 2.52
N ALA A 41 -2.16 -19.47 2.44
CA ALA A 41 -3.59 -19.20 2.50
C ALA A 41 -4.01 -18.69 3.89
N LEU A 42 -3.45 -19.26 4.96
CA LEU A 42 -3.71 -18.83 6.33
C LEU A 42 -3.20 -17.40 6.57
N VAL A 43 -2.00 -17.08 6.07
CA VAL A 43 -1.41 -15.75 6.22
C VAL A 43 -2.21 -14.70 5.45
N ILE A 44 -2.64 -15.01 4.22
CA ILE A 44 -3.50 -14.12 3.43
C ILE A 44 -4.83 -13.84 4.13
N GLU A 45 -5.48 -14.89 4.66
CA GLU A 45 -6.71 -14.73 5.44
C GLU A 45 -6.47 -13.86 6.68
N ALA A 46 -5.35 -14.04 7.37
CA ALA A 46 -5.02 -13.23 8.53
C ALA A 46 -4.82 -11.76 8.18
N MET A 47 -4.12 -11.45 7.09
CA MET A 47 -3.93 -10.06 6.61
C MET A 47 -5.26 -9.40 6.24
N ARG A 48 -6.14 -10.12 5.55
CA ARG A 48 -7.48 -9.63 5.21
C ARG A 48 -8.33 -9.38 6.46
N ALA A 49 -8.34 -10.31 7.40
CA ALA A 49 -9.08 -10.16 8.66
C ALA A 49 -8.53 -9.00 9.51
N ILE A 50 -7.21 -8.79 9.56
CA ILE A 50 -6.62 -7.62 10.23
C ILE A 50 -7.13 -6.33 9.59
N THR A 51 -7.14 -6.28 8.26
CA THR A 51 -7.61 -5.09 7.53
C THR A 51 -9.09 -4.80 7.76
N GLU A 52 -9.92 -5.83 7.77
CA GLU A 52 -11.35 -5.69 8.09
C GLU A 52 -11.55 -5.09 9.49
N ILE A 53 -10.81 -5.61 10.49
CA ILE A 53 -10.84 -5.09 11.86
C ILE A 53 -10.34 -3.64 11.92
N LEU A 54 -9.28 -3.29 11.19
CA LEU A 54 -8.78 -1.92 11.13
C LEU A 54 -9.82 -0.96 10.54
N ILE A 55 -10.47 -1.33 9.43
CA ILE A 55 -11.51 -0.50 8.81
C ILE A 55 -12.69 -0.30 9.77
N TRP A 56 -13.07 -1.33 10.51
CA TRP A 56 -14.09 -1.22 11.55
C TRP A 56 -13.61 -0.33 12.71
N GLY A 57 -12.40 -0.57 13.23
CA GLY A 57 -11.79 0.18 14.32
C GLY A 57 -11.66 1.68 14.02
N ASP A 58 -11.36 2.03 12.77
CA ASP A 58 -11.25 3.42 12.29
C ASP A 58 -12.48 4.27 12.63
N GLN A 59 -13.64 3.63 12.63
CA GLN A 59 -14.95 4.29 12.79
C GLN A 59 -15.59 4.00 14.16
N ASN A 60 -15.16 2.95 14.87
CA ASN A 60 -15.88 2.44 16.03
C ASN A 60 -15.04 2.34 17.31
N ASP A 61 -13.73 2.04 17.21
CA ASP A 61 -12.89 1.79 18.38
C ASP A 61 -11.41 2.06 18.08
N ALA A 62 -10.89 3.19 18.59
CA ALA A 62 -9.51 3.59 18.40
C ALA A 62 -8.50 2.62 19.02
N ALA A 63 -8.89 1.85 20.05
CA ALA A 63 -7.99 0.89 20.71
C ALA A 63 -7.50 -0.21 19.76
N VAL A 64 -8.24 -0.47 18.68
CA VAL A 64 -7.84 -1.36 17.59
C VAL A 64 -6.57 -0.86 16.89
N PHE A 65 -6.54 0.43 16.52
CA PHE A 65 -5.36 1.04 15.89
C PHE A 65 -4.20 1.13 16.87
N ASP A 66 -4.47 1.53 18.13
CA ASP A 66 -3.43 1.58 19.17
C ASP A 66 -2.74 0.22 19.31
N PHE A 67 -3.51 -0.87 19.41
CA PHE A 67 -2.96 -2.22 19.47
C PHE A 67 -2.14 -2.58 18.22
N PHE A 68 -2.65 -2.25 17.02
CA PHE A 68 -1.96 -2.52 15.77
C PHE A 68 -0.58 -1.82 15.69
N LEU A 69 -0.52 -0.57 16.14
CA LEU A 69 0.71 0.23 16.20
C LEU A 69 1.68 -0.25 17.28
N GLU A 70 1.19 -0.49 18.50
CA GLU A 70 1.99 -1.02 19.62
C GLU A 70 2.66 -2.35 19.29
N ARG A 71 2.00 -3.17 18.47
CA ARG A 71 2.50 -4.48 18.03
C ARG A 71 3.27 -4.42 16.72
N GLN A 72 3.46 -3.24 16.14
CA GLN A 72 4.15 -3.04 14.86
C GLN A 72 3.60 -3.96 13.76
N MET A 73 2.30 -4.22 13.75
CA MET A 73 1.74 -5.28 12.90
C MET A 73 1.90 -4.99 11.39
N PHE A 74 2.02 -3.72 11.01
CA PHE A 74 2.31 -3.33 9.64
C PHE A 74 3.70 -3.83 9.17
N SER A 75 4.69 -3.91 10.06
CA SER A 75 6.03 -4.39 9.67
C SER A 75 6.01 -5.87 9.26
N HIS A 76 5.11 -6.67 9.83
CA HIS A 76 4.92 -8.06 9.39
C HIS A 76 4.46 -8.14 7.93
N PHE A 77 3.62 -7.21 7.48
CA PHE A 77 3.16 -7.17 6.09
C PHE A 77 4.36 -6.92 5.15
N LEU A 78 5.25 -5.99 5.52
CA LEU A 78 6.46 -5.70 4.75
C LEU A 78 7.42 -6.89 4.71
N GLN A 79 7.65 -7.53 5.85
CA GLN A 79 8.52 -8.70 5.95
C GLN A 79 8.02 -9.87 5.09
N ILE A 80 6.70 -10.05 5.01
CA ILE A 80 6.07 -11.04 4.13
C ILE A 80 6.30 -10.67 2.66
N MET A 81 6.10 -9.40 2.30
CA MET A 81 6.24 -8.91 0.93
C MET A 81 7.66 -9.05 0.38
N GLN A 82 8.68 -8.91 1.24
CA GLN A 82 10.10 -8.98 0.86
C GLN A 82 10.65 -10.39 0.64
N GLN A 83 9.85 -11.44 0.89
CA GLN A 83 10.30 -12.83 0.72
C GLN A 83 10.28 -13.26 -0.74
N ALA A 84 11.16 -14.21 -1.11
CA ALA A 84 11.18 -14.83 -2.43
C ALA A 84 9.89 -15.64 -2.70
N ASP A 85 9.53 -15.76 -3.98
CA ASP A 85 8.39 -16.57 -4.47
C ASP A 85 7.02 -16.19 -3.86
N THR A 86 6.83 -14.92 -3.54
CA THR A 86 5.62 -14.40 -2.88
C THR A 86 4.66 -13.66 -3.81
N SER A 87 4.81 -13.73 -5.14
CA SER A 87 3.98 -12.99 -6.11
C SER A 87 2.47 -13.07 -5.82
N PHE A 88 1.95 -14.25 -5.50
CA PHE A 88 0.54 -14.43 -5.11
C PHE A 88 0.18 -13.72 -3.80
N VAL A 89 1.06 -13.80 -2.79
CA VAL A 89 0.86 -13.11 -1.50
C VAL A 89 0.94 -11.59 -1.68
N ASN A 90 1.85 -11.12 -2.54
CA ASN A 90 2.02 -9.70 -2.87
C ASN A 90 0.79 -9.12 -3.55
N ILE A 91 0.18 -9.86 -4.49
CA ILE A 91 -1.11 -9.47 -5.10
C ILE A 91 -2.18 -9.28 -4.00
N GLN A 92 -2.31 -10.25 -3.10
CA GLN A 92 -3.32 -10.21 -2.04
C GLN A 92 -3.04 -9.11 -1.01
N LEU A 93 -1.78 -8.85 -0.71
CA LEU A 93 -1.36 -7.77 0.18
C LEU A 93 -1.65 -6.40 -0.45
N LEU A 94 -1.33 -6.19 -1.73
CA LEU A 94 -1.66 -4.97 -2.46
C LEU A 94 -3.17 -4.71 -2.49
N GLN A 95 -3.97 -5.74 -2.77
CA GLN A 95 -5.44 -5.66 -2.69
C GLN A 95 -5.92 -5.25 -1.31
N THR A 96 -5.40 -5.92 -0.28
CA THR A 96 -5.78 -5.71 1.11
C THR A 96 -5.46 -4.29 1.56
N LEU A 97 -4.24 -3.81 1.28
CA LEU A 97 -3.83 -2.45 1.59
C LEU A 97 -4.62 -1.41 0.79
N ASN A 98 -4.93 -1.68 -0.48
CA ASN A 98 -5.77 -0.81 -1.29
C ASN A 98 -7.14 -0.59 -0.61
N ILE A 99 -7.80 -1.66 -0.17
CA ILE A 99 -9.08 -1.58 0.54
C ILE A 99 -8.93 -0.83 1.87
N LEU A 100 -7.86 -1.06 2.63
CA LEU A 100 -7.58 -0.36 3.89
C LEU A 100 -7.53 1.16 3.67
N PHE A 101 -6.69 1.62 2.75
CA PHE A 101 -6.54 3.05 2.49
C PHE A 101 -7.81 3.66 1.89
N GLU A 102 -8.48 2.98 0.97
CA GLU A 102 -9.74 3.46 0.41
C GLU A 102 -10.78 3.74 1.51
N ASN A 103 -10.90 2.83 2.48
CA ASN A 103 -11.92 2.89 3.53
C ASN A 103 -11.51 3.62 4.81
N THR A 104 -10.23 3.97 4.99
CA THR A 104 -9.78 4.79 6.12
C THR A 104 -10.29 6.22 5.96
N LYS A 105 -11.12 6.65 6.91
CA LYS A 105 -11.79 7.97 6.93
C LYS A 105 -11.27 8.87 8.05
N ASN A 106 -10.83 8.30 9.18
CA ASN A 106 -10.28 9.09 10.28
C ASN A 106 -8.90 9.66 9.90
N GLU A 107 -8.72 10.97 10.09
CA GLU A 107 -7.47 11.67 9.78
C GLU A 107 -6.31 11.16 10.64
N THR A 108 -6.56 10.84 11.91
CA THR A 108 -5.55 10.34 12.85
C THR A 108 -5.08 8.94 12.46
N SER A 109 -6.01 8.02 12.16
CA SER A 109 -5.68 6.68 11.68
C SER A 109 -4.89 6.74 10.37
N LEU A 110 -5.30 7.62 9.44
CA LEU A 110 -4.58 7.83 8.19
C LEU A 110 -3.14 8.30 8.45
N TYR A 111 -2.94 9.26 9.35
CA TYR A 111 -1.60 9.73 9.72
C TYR A 111 -0.78 8.61 10.34
N PHE A 112 -1.35 7.80 11.22
CA PHE A 112 -0.63 6.65 11.78
C PHE A 112 -0.18 5.64 10.72
N LEU A 113 -1.04 5.32 9.75
CA LEU A 113 -0.67 4.42 8.65
C LEU A 113 0.45 4.99 7.77
N LEU A 114 0.48 6.32 7.58
CA LEU A 114 1.46 6.99 6.73
C LEU A 114 2.80 7.30 7.44
N SER A 115 2.80 7.50 8.76
CA SER A 115 3.94 8.10 9.50
C SER A 115 5.21 7.23 9.59
N ASN A 116 5.09 5.91 9.51
CA ASN A 116 6.23 4.99 9.75
C ASN A 116 6.98 4.58 8.47
N ASN A 117 6.83 5.33 7.38
CA ASN A 117 7.51 5.11 6.09
C ASN A 117 7.24 3.73 5.43
N HIS A 118 6.36 2.92 6.01
CA HIS A 118 6.00 1.62 5.48
C HIS A 118 5.32 1.73 4.11
N VAL A 119 4.51 2.77 3.90
CA VAL A 119 3.88 3.04 2.60
C VAL A 119 4.91 3.33 1.53
N ASN A 120 5.91 4.17 1.80
CA ASN A 120 6.99 4.43 0.84
C ASN A 120 7.82 3.16 0.58
N SER A 121 8.00 2.31 1.59
CA SER A 121 8.66 1.00 1.41
C SER A 121 7.88 0.08 0.48
N ILE A 122 6.55 0.16 0.44
CA ILE A 122 5.70 -0.60 -0.50
C ILE A 122 5.75 0.02 -1.89
N ILE A 123 5.67 1.36 -1.99
CA ILE A 123 5.78 2.05 -3.27
C ILE A 123 7.12 1.71 -3.93
N SER A 124 8.23 1.80 -3.20
CA SER A 124 9.55 1.52 -3.76
C SER A 124 9.93 0.03 -3.79
N HIS A 125 9.01 -0.88 -3.48
CA HIS A 125 9.30 -2.31 -3.49
C HIS A 125 9.49 -2.82 -4.93
N ASN A 126 10.50 -3.67 -5.13
CA ASN A 126 10.82 -4.25 -6.43
C ASN A 126 9.92 -5.47 -6.73
N PHE A 127 8.66 -5.20 -7.08
CA PHE A 127 7.73 -6.24 -7.52
C PHE A 127 8.13 -6.85 -8.87
N ASP A 128 7.66 -8.07 -9.13
CA ASP A 128 7.76 -8.70 -10.45
C ASP A 128 6.76 -8.08 -11.44
N PHE A 129 7.19 -7.00 -12.09
CA PHE A 129 6.40 -6.33 -13.13
C PHE A 129 6.42 -7.05 -14.49
N SER A 130 6.88 -8.31 -14.57
CA SER A 130 6.53 -9.17 -15.70
C SER A 130 5.12 -9.78 -15.56
N ASN A 131 4.57 -9.74 -14.35
CA ASN A 131 3.22 -10.20 -14.05
C ASN A 131 2.21 -9.03 -14.14
N GLU A 132 1.39 -9.04 -15.18
CA GLU A 132 0.33 -8.05 -15.44
C GLU A 132 -0.65 -7.88 -14.27
N GLU A 133 -0.94 -8.96 -13.54
CA GLU A 133 -1.84 -8.91 -12.38
C GLU A 133 -1.21 -8.09 -11.24
N ILE A 134 0.10 -8.27 -10.99
CA ILE A 134 0.83 -7.46 -10.02
C ILE A 134 0.79 -5.98 -10.42
N ILE A 135 1.03 -5.66 -11.70
CA ILE A 135 1.00 -4.28 -12.20
C ILE A 135 -0.36 -3.65 -11.95
N ALA A 136 -1.45 -4.37 -12.26
CA ALA A 136 -2.81 -3.88 -12.08
C ALA A 136 -3.11 -3.52 -10.62
N TYR A 137 -2.77 -4.40 -9.67
CA TYR A 137 -2.98 -4.12 -8.24
C TYR A 137 -2.04 -3.07 -7.68
N TYR A 138 -0.78 -3.05 -8.14
CA TYR A 138 0.19 -2.05 -7.74
C TYR A 138 -0.24 -0.64 -8.17
N ILE A 139 -0.62 -0.47 -9.44
CA ILE A 139 -1.09 0.82 -9.96
C ILE A 139 -2.41 1.25 -9.33
N SER A 140 -3.32 0.31 -9.04
CA SER A 140 -4.54 0.60 -8.29
C SER A 140 -4.20 1.14 -6.88
N PHE A 141 -3.26 0.50 -6.19
CA PHE A 141 -2.79 0.93 -4.87
C PHE A 141 -2.17 2.34 -4.92
N LEU A 142 -1.26 2.61 -5.87
CA LEU A 142 -0.68 3.95 -6.05
C LEU A 142 -1.77 5.00 -6.30
N LYS A 143 -2.74 4.69 -7.16
CA LYS A 143 -3.88 5.58 -7.44
C LYS A 143 -4.68 5.88 -6.17
N THR A 144 -4.97 4.88 -5.33
CA THR A 144 -5.65 5.08 -4.04
C THR A 144 -4.87 5.98 -3.10
N LEU A 145 -3.56 5.79 -2.99
CA LEU A 145 -2.69 6.67 -2.21
C LEU A 145 -2.73 8.12 -2.75
N SER A 146 -2.75 8.30 -4.07
CA SER A 146 -2.82 9.62 -4.68
C SER A 146 -4.09 10.41 -4.27
N PHE A 147 -5.20 9.72 -3.99
CA PHE A 147 -6.42 10.37 -3.49
C PHE A 147 -6.32 10.80 -2.02
N LYS A 148 -5.37 10.26 -1.26
CA LYS A 148 -5.09 10.67 0.12
C LYS A 148 -4.11 11.84 0.20
N LEU A 149 -3.54 12.27 -0.92
CA LEU A 149 -2.65 13.42 -0.97
C LEU A 149 -3.39 14.75 -0.76
N ASN A 150 -2.85 15.56 0.13
CA ASN A 150 -3.19 16.95 0.36
C ASN A 150 -2.00 17.65 1.02
N THR A 151 -2.11 18.94 1.30
CA THR A 151 -1.02 19.74 1.91
C THR A 151 -0.59 19.23 3.28
N LYS A 152 -1.44 18.49 4.00
CA LYS A 152 -1.11 17.89 5.29
C LYS A 152 -0.51 16.49 5.16
N THR A 153 -0.83 15.70 4.13
CA THR A 153 -0.34 14.30 4.01
C THR A 153 0.87 14.16 3.10
N VAL A 154 1.10 15.12 2.21
CA VAL A 154 2.14 15.03 1.16
C VAL A 154 3.55 14.75 1.70
N HIS A 155 3.88 15.29 2.87
CA HIS A 155 5.19 15.10 3.49
C HIS A 155 5.44 13.66 3.96
N PHE A 156 4.41 12.84 4.17
CA PHE A 156 4.60 11.42 4.47
C PHE A 156 5.08 10.61 3.27
N PHE A 157 4.91 11.13 2.05
CA PHE A 157 5.32 10.47 0.81
C PHE A 157 6.70 10.92 0.32
N SER A 158 7.43 11.69 1.14
CA SER A 158 8.69 12.33 0.75
C SER A 158 9.59 12.51 1.97
N GLU A 159 10.72 11.80 2.00
CA GLU A 159 11.71 11.99 3.08
C GLU A 159 12.50 13.30 2.91
N ASN A 160 12.66 13.77 1.67
CA ASN A 160 13.37 14.99 1.32
C ASN A 160 12.85 15.56 -0.01
N ALA A 161 13.20 16.81 -0.30
CA ALA A 161 12.70 17.55 -1.47
C ALA A 161 13.09 16.94 -2.84
N ASP A 162 14.04 16.00 -2.87
CA ASP A 162 14.54 15.38 -4.10
C ASP A 162 13.95 13.98 -4.34
N GLN A 163 13.02 13.52 -3.50
CA GLN A 163 12.40 12.20 -3.61
C GLN A 163 10.89 12.26 -3.41
N PHE A 164 10.15 11.74 -4.39
CA PHE A 164 8.72 11.52 -4.29
C PHE A 164 8.35 10.18 -4.97
N PRO A 165 8.53 9.03 -4.28
CA PRO A 165 8.36 7.70 -4.86
C PRO A 165 7.01 7.51 -5.55
N LEU A 166 5.93 8.08 -5.00
CA LEU A 166 4.60 7.95 -5.57
C LEU A 166 4.50 8.49 -7.01
N PHE A 167 5.22 9.58 -7.32
CA PHE A 167 5.29 10.10 -8.70
C PHE A 167 6.26 9.26 -9.53
N THR A 168 7.48 9.09 -9.04
CA THR A 168 8.58 8.44 -9.79
C THR A 168 8.21 7.02 -10.21
N GLU A 169 7.58 6.25 -9.33
CA GLU A 169 7.20 4.87 -9.64
C GLU A 169 6.01 4.81 -10.59
N ALA A 170 5.00 5.67 -10.41
CA ALA A 170 3.80 5.65 -11.24
C ALA A 170 4.08 6.01 -12.71
N VAL A 171 4.93 7.02 -12.95
CA VAL A 171 5.19 7.49 -14.32
C VAL A 171 5.92 6.46 -15.18
N ARG A 172 6.58 5.45 -14.58
CA ARG A 172 7.21 4.34 -15.32
C ARG A 172 6.21 3.56 -16.18
N PHE A 173 4.93 3.55 -15.78
CA PHE A 173 3.85 2.80 -16.45
C PHE A 173 3.05 3.64 -17.44
N HIS A 174 3.52 4.83 -17.82
CA HIS A 174 2.74 5.72 -18.67
C HIS A 174 2.50 5.19 -20.09
N LYS A 175 3.44 4.39 -20.61
CA LYS A 175 3.38 3.70 -21.91
C LYS A 175 2.82 2.27 -21.84
N HIS A 176 2.25 1.88 -20.70
CA HIS A 176 1.75 0.53 -20.54
C HIS A 176 0.70 0.18 -21.61
N SER A 177 0.69 -1.07 -22.11
CA SER A 177 -0.23 -1.54 -23.16
C SER A 177 -1.70 -1.44 -22.74
N GLU A 178 -1.99 -1.79 -21.48
CA GLU A 178 -3.34 -1.72 -20.91
C GLU A 178 -3.85 -0.27 -20.71
N PRO A 179 -4.98 0.12 -21.33
CA PRO A 179 -5.53 1.47 -21.20
C PRO A 179 -5.87 1.86 -19.76
N MET A 180 -6.36 0.93 -18.94
CA MET A 180 -6.73 1.21 -17.54
C MET A 180 -5.51 1.60 -16.70
N VAL A 181 -4.34 0.99 -16.95
CA VAL A 181 -3.08 1.36 -16.30
C VAL A 181 -2.71 2.79 -16.67
N ARG A 182 -2.73 3.14 -17.97
CA ARG A 182 -2.43 4.52 -18.42
C ARG A 182 -3.40 5.55 -17.83
N ILE A 183 -4.70 5.24 -17.74
CA ILE A 183 -5.72 6.11 -17.12
C ILE A 183 -5.42 6.33 -15.62
N ALA A 184 -5.03 5.27 -14.91
CA ALA A 184 -4.67 5.35 -13.50
C ALA A 184 -3.42 6.22 -13.29
N VAL A 185 -2.37 6.04 -14.11
CA VAL A 185 -1.17 6.88 -14.08
C VAL A 185 -1.52 8.35 -14.32
N ARG A 186 -2.36 8.65 -15.32
CA ARG A 186 -2.82 10.03 -15.59
C ARG A 186 -3.58 10.62 -14.40
N THR A 187 -4.48 9.85 -13.79
CA THR A 187 -5.26 10.28 -12.61
C THR A 187 -4.33 10.58 -11.43
N LEU A 188 -3.36 9.70 -11.17
CA LEU A 188 -2.35 9.89 -10.14
C LEU A 188 -1.52 11.14 -10.40
N THR A 189 -1.04 11.35 -11.62
CA THR A 189 -0.30 12.57 -11.99
C THR A 189 -1.14 13.81 -11.70
N LEU A 190 -2.41 13.84 -12.12
CA LEU A 190 -3.30 14.98 -11.87
C LEU A 190 -3.52 15.22 -10.37
N ASN A 191 -3.72 14.16 -9.58
CA ASN A 191 -3.87 14.26 -8.13
C ASN A 191 -2.62 14.84 -7.46
N ILE A 192 -1.43 14.42 -7.88
CA ILE A 192 -0.16 14.96 -7.36
C ILE A 192 -0.01 16.44 -7.70
N PHE A 193 -0.22 16.82 -8.96
CA PHE A 193 -0.08 18.22 -9.41
C PHE A 193 -1.14 19.16 -8.81
N LYS A 194 -2.24 18.62 -8.30
CA LYS A 194 -3.29 19.40 -7.62
C LYS A 194 -2.88 19.84 -6.21
N VAL A 195 -1.94 19.16 -5.56
CA VAL A 195 -1.53 19.46 -4.18
C VAL A 195 -0.73 20.75 -4.13
N LYS A 196 -1.25 21.77 -3.45
CA LYS A 196 -0.62 23.09 -3.34
C LYS A 196 0.56 23.11 -2.34
N GLU A 197 1.60 22.35 -2.63
CA GLU A 197 2.83 22.27 -1.83
C GLU A 197 4.05 22.62 -2.68
N GLN A 198 4.84 23.61 -2.24
CA GLN A 198 5.92 24.18 -3.05
C GLN A 198 7.05 23.18 -3.31
N MET A 199 7.42 22.40 -2.28
CA MET A 199 8.46 21.39 -2.42
C MET A 199 8.07 20.32 -3.43
N LEU A 200 6.82 19.84 -3.36
CA LEU A 200 6.30 18.87 -4.32
C LEU A 200 6.29 19.44 -5.75
N HIS A 201 5.81 20.68 -5.93
CA HIS A 201 5.78 21.33 -7.24
C HIS A 201 7.17 21.44 -7.86
N LYS A 202 8.17 21.86 -7.07
CA LYS A 202 9.56 21.95 -7.51
C LYS A 202 10.07 20.57 -7.95
N PHE A 203 9.79 19.53 -7.17
CA PHE A 203 10.14 18.16 -7.51
C PHE A 203 9.49 17.73 -8.83
N VAL A 204 8.17 17.81 -8.95
CA VAL A 204 7.48 17.27 -10.15
C VAL A 204 7.84 18.03 -11.41
N ILE A 205 7.96 19.37 -11.39
CA ILE A 205 8.37 20.16 -12.56
C ILE A 205 9.76 19.74 -13.05
N THR A 206 10.68 19.46 -12.12
CA THR A 206 12.05 19.05 -12.44
C THR A 206 12.08 17.65 -13.07
N HIS A 207 11.22 16.73 -12.60
CA HIS A 207 11.27 15.31 -12.98
C HIS A 207 10.21 14.89 -14.01
N SER A 208 9.28 15.76 -14.38
CA SER A 208 8.18 15.43 -15.30
C SER A 208 8.45 15.73 -16.77
N ARG A 209 9.58 16.35 -17.11
CA ARG A 209 9.87 16.83 -18.47
C ARG A 209 9.77 15.71 -19.51
N ASP A 210 10.50 14.63 -19.31
CA ASP A 210 10.53 13.53 -20.28
C ASP A 210 9.19 12.81 -20.34
N TYR A 211 8.54 12.63 -19.19
CA TYR A 211 7.18 12.08 -19.10
C TYR A 211 6.19 12.90 -19.94
N PHE A 212 6.11 14.22 -19.76
CA PHE A 212 5.16 15.04 -20.53
C PHE A 212 5.54 15.16 -22.01
N ASN A 213 6.83 15.21 -22.34
CA ASN A 213 7.27 15.16 -23.73
C ASN A 213 6.76 13.90 -24.43
N ASN A 214 6.88 12.74 -23.79
CA ASN A 214 6.36 11.49 -24.34
C ASN A 214 4.83 11.50 -24.44
N VAL A 215 4.12 12.00 -23.43
CA VAL A 215 2.65 12.12 -23.48
C VAL A 215 2.21 13.00 -24.65
N CYS A 216 2.88 14.13 -24.89
CA CYS A 216 2.61 15.00 -26.05
C CYS A 216 2.87 14.27 -27.38
N GLN A 217 3.97 13.51 -27.49
CA GLN A 217 4.26 12.71 -28.68
C GLN A 217 3.21 11.63 -28.92
N GLU A 218 2.77 10.91 -27.88
CA GLU A 218 1.72 9.90 -27.98
C GLU A 218 0.40 10.51 -28.47
N ILE A 219 0.01 11.67 -27.93
CA ILE A 219 -1.19 12.37 -28.38
C ILE A 219 -1.04 12.80 -29.84
N ALA A 220 0.13 13.32 -30.23
CA ALA A 220 0.39 13.72 -31.62
C ALA A 220 0.28 12.53 -32.58
N HIS A 221 0.89 11.39 -32.26
CA HIS A 221 0.79 10.18 -33.07
C HIS A 221 -0.65 9.67 -33.18
N GLN A 222 -1.39 9.64 -32.06
CA GLN A 222 -2.81 9.21 -32.07
C GLN A 222 -3.68 10.11 -32.94
N ILE A 223 -3.43 11.42 -32.96
CA ILE A 223 -4.17 12.34 -33.84
C ILE A 223 -3.82 12.06 -35.30
N ILE A 224 -2.55 11.84 -35.63
CA ILE A 224 -2.11 11.56 -37.01
C ILE A 224 -2.70 10.24 -37.53
N GLU A 225 -2.71 9.17 -36.75
CA GLU A 225 -3.25 7.86 -37.16
C GLU A 225 -4.78 7.85 -37.38
N VAL A 226 -5.49 8.85 -36.86
CA VAL A 226 -6.95 8.99 -37.01
C VAL A 226 -7.33 9.71 -38.32
N PHE A 227 -6.36 10.28 -39.05
CA PHE A 227 -6.54 10.93 -40.35
C PHE A 227 -5.88 10.15 -41.49
#